data_AF-A0A9P9DLN7-F1
#
_entry.id   AF-A0A9P9DLN7-F1
#
_cell.length_a   1.000
_cell.length_b   1.000
_cell.length_c   1.000
_cell.angle_alpha   90.00
_cell.angle_beta   90.00
_cell.angle_gamma   90.00
#
_symmetry.space_group_name_H-M   'P 1'
#
loop_
_entity.id
_entity.type
_entity.pdbx_description
1 polymer ?
#
loop_
_entity_poly.entity_id
_entity_poly.type
_entity_poly.pdbx_seq_one_letter_code
_entity_poly.pdbx_strand_id
1 'polypeptide(L)'
;MTDILKVAIAGGSGETGTSIVNGLLESSRPKFEIVALTRPSSLQKPRNLAFQERGVKIVAADLSGPEEELVKLLSGIDVVISALDPSAFAAQIPLANAAKSAGVSRFVPCSFATVAPPKGVMQLREMKEDIMNYIKKIYLPYTMIDVGWWFQLSIPTIPSGRTSYATIMPANMVAGDGTTPSGLTDVRDVGRWVARIIADPRTLNKLVFAFDEVLSQNQVHELLEKLSGEEVERQYAIKASDNPRDRYKLWNMQYLHSRGIRGDNTPEYAKYLGYLSARELYPDMKGNTLKQWFQEVLSNKATRVYMQKSTEA
;
A
#
# COMPACT_ATOMS: atom_id res chain seq x y z
N MET A 1 -10.87 -10.72 27.66
CA MET A 1 -9.41 -10.90 27.50
C MET A 1 -8.98 -9.86 26.48
N THR A 2 -7.96 -9.06 26.78
CA THR A 2 -7.42 -8.11 25.80
C THR A 2 -6.50 -8.89 24.88
N ASP A 3 -7.04 -9.36 23.75
CA ASP A 3 -6.27 -10.15 22.79
C ASP A 3 -5.18 -9.25 22.17
N ILE A 4 -3.93 -9.51 22.56
CA ILE A 4 -2.74 -8.93 21.94
C ILE A 4 -2.43 -9.81 20.72
N LEU A 5 -2.37 -9.22 19.54
CA LEU A 5 -1.99 -9.93 18.32
C LEU A 5 -0.50 -9.73 18.03
N LYS A 6 0.22 -10.83 17.85
CA LYS A 6 1.63 -10.84 17.45
C LYS A 6 1.73 -10.76 15.94
N VAL A 7 2.37 -9.72 15.44
CA VAL A 7 2.47 -9.40 14.02
C VAL A 7 3.92 -9.38 13.59
N ALA A 8 4.30 -10.24 12.65
CA ALA A 8 5.57 -10.12 11.95
C ALA A 8 5.38 -9.34 10.64
N ILE A 9 6.30 -8.43 10.32
CA ILE A 9 6.26 -7.64 9.08
C ILE A 9 7.59 -7.69 8.34
N ALA A 10 7.56 -8.15 7.09
CA ALA A 10 8.66 -8.02 6.14
C ALA A 10 8.51 -6.73 5.33
N GLY A 11 9.60 -5.98 5.16
CA GLY A 11 9.54 -4.67 4.47
C GLY A 11 8.97 -3.54 5.33
N GLY A 12 8.97 -3.69 6.66
CA GLY A 12 8.44 -2.70 7.61
C GLY A 12 9.08 -1.31 7.51
N SER A 13 10.31 -1.20 7.01
CA SER A 13 11.00 0.07 6.80
C SER A 13 10.74 0.71 5.42
N GLY A 14 9.93 0.12 4.55
CA GLY A 14 9.45 0.77 3.31
C GLY A 14 8.36 1.82 3.59
N GLU A 15 7.89 2.54 2.57
CA GLU A 15 6.82 3.56 2.75
C GLU A 15 5.51 2.94 3.26
N THR A 16 5.01 1.91 2.56
CA THR A 16 3.82 1.16 2.98
C THR A 16 4.04 0.47 4.32
N GLY A 17 5.19 -0.18 4.50
CA GLY A 17 5.53 -0.85 5.75
C GLY A 17 5.58 0.11 6.94
N THR A 18 6.10 1.32 6.75
CA THR A 18 6.17 2.35 7.79
C THR A 18 4.79 2.79 8.23
N SER A 19 3.88 2.99 7.28
CA SER A 19 2.48 3.26 7.58
C SER A 19 1.87 2.12 8.40
N ILE A 20 2.08 0.87 7.98
CA ILE A 20 1.58 -0.32 8.68
C ILE A 20 2.11 -0.38 10.12
N VAL A 21 3.42 -0.25 10.32
CA VAL A 21 4.03 -0.24 11.66
C VAL A 21 3.42 0.87 12.51
N ASN A 22 3.26 2.09 11.98
CA ASN A 22 2.66 3.19 12.71
C ASN A 22 1.20 2.91 13.09
N GLY A 23 0.37 2.43 12.16
CA GLY A 23 -1.03 2.12 12.44
C GLY A 23 -1.20 0.99 13.46
N LEU A 24 -0.31 -0.01 13.47
CA LEU A 24 -0.28 -1.05 14.49
C LEU A 24 0.11 -0.48 15.87
N LEU A 25 1.11 0.40 15.93
CA LEU A 25 1.53 1.06 17.18
C LEU A 25 0.46 2.01 17.73
N GLU A 26 -0.29 2.70 16.87
CA GLU A 26 -1.35 3.64 17.23
C GLU A 26 -2.64 2.96 17.68
N SER A 27 -2.82 1.67 17.34
CA SER A 27 -4.03 0.94 17.69
C SER A 27 -4.14 0.70 19.20
N SER A 28 -5.21 1.24 19.81
CA SER A 28 -5.51 1.00 21.21
C SER A 28 -6.19 -0.35 21.48
N ARG A 29 -6.99 -0.86 20.51
CA ARG A 29 -7.72 -2.14 20.60
C ARG A 29 -7.98 -2.75 19.19
N PRO A 30 -7.51 -3.97 18.91
CA PRO A 30 -6.59 -4.74 19.75
C PRO A 30 -5.21 -4.07 19.82
N LYS A 31 -4.41 -4.50 20.80
CA LYS A 31 -2.98 -4.12 20.87
C LYS A 31 -2.17 -5.09 20.03
N PHE A 32 -1.02 -4.61 19.53
CA PHE A 32 -0.13 -5.41 18.70
C PHE A 32 1.27 -5.51 19.28
N GLU A 33 1.84 -6.72 19.26
CA GLU A 33 3.27 -6.94 19.45
C GLU A 33 3.90 -7.09 18.06
N ILE A 34 4.84 -6.20 17.72
CA ILE A 34 5.33 -6.09 16.34
C ILE A 34 6.76 -6.62 16.25
N VAL A 35 6.99 -7.51 15.29
CA VAL A 35 8.31 -8.05 14.93
C VAL A 35 8.64 -7.63 13.49
N ALA A 36 9.63 -6.76 13.30
CA ALA A 36 10.08 -6.36 11.97
C ALA A 36 11.18 -7.32 11.46
N LEU A 37 10.83 -8.12 10.44
CA LEU A 37 11.77 -8.98 9.72
C LEU A 37 12.63 -8.11 8.81
N THR A 38 13.90 -7.96 9.18
CA THR A 38 14.81 -6.98 8.61
C THR A 38 16.04 -7.66 8.03
N ARG A 39 16.42 -7.29 6.80
CA ARG A 39 17.68 -7.78 6.21
C ARG A 39 18.86 -7.47 7.14
N PRO A 40 19.83 -8.38 7.34
CA PRO A 40 20.97 -8.14 8.23
C PRO A 40 21.67 -6.80 7.99
N SER A 41 21.88 -6.43 6.72
CA SER A 41 22.50 -5.16 6.31
C SER A 41 21.68 -3.90 6.63
N SER A 42 20.42 -4.06 7.01
CA SER A 42 19.49 -2.95 7.26
C SER A 42 19.16 -2.75 8.76
N LEU A 43 19.69 -3.59 9.65
CA LEU A 43 19.36 -3.54 11.09
C LEU A 43 19.66 -2.16 11.70
N GLN A 44 20.78 -1.54 11.32
CA GLN A 44 21.24 -0.27 11.85
C GLN A 44 20.74 0.95 11.04
N LYS A 45 19.83 0.76 10.07
CA LYS A 45 19.27 1.91 9.34
C LYS A 45 18.40 2.76 10.29
N PRO A 46 18.45 4.11 10.20
CA PRO A 46 17.79 5.01 11.16
C PRO A 46 16.31 4.70 11.43
N ARG A 47 15.57 4.29 10.39
CA ARG A 47 14.15 3.96 10.51
C ARG A 47 13.89 2.72 11.38
N ASN A 48 14.75 1.71 11.30
CA ASN A 48 14.62 0.51 12.14
C ASN A 48 14.98 0.81 13.60
N LEU A 49 16.00 1.65 13.82
CA LEU A 49 16.35 2.12 15.17
C LEU A 49 15.19 2.92 15.80
N ALA A 50 14.59 3.83 15.05
CA ALA A 50 13.43 4.60 15.50
C ALA A 50 12.20 3.72 15.80
N PHE A 51 12.00 2.63 15.07
CA PHE A 51 10.96 1.64 15.40
C PHE A 51 11.29 0.86 16.68
N GLN A 52 12.56 0.51 16.89
CA GLN A 52 13.00 -0.17 18.10
C GLN A 52 12.74 0.68 19.36
N GLU A 53 13.04 1.98 19.31
CA GLU A 53 12.75 2.94 20.39
C GLU A 53 11.25 3.02 20.71
N ARG A 54 10.38 2.71 19.74
CA ARG A 54 8.92 2.70 19.89
C ARG A 54 8.34 1.33 20.26
N GLY A 55 9.19 0.36 20.61
CA GLY A 55 8.79 -0.96 21.08
C GLY A 55 8.62 -2.02 19.98
N VAL A 56 9.05 -1.76 18.75
CA VAL A 56 9.07 -2.78 17.68
C VAL A 56 10.30 -3.67 17.86
N LYS A 57 10.11 -4.99 17.90
CA LYS A 57 11.23 -5.94 17.92
C LYS A 57 11.82 -6.05 16.51
N ILE A 58 13.05 -5.59 16.32
CA ILE A 58 13.77 -5.74 15.05
C ILE A 58 14.53 -7.07 15.07
N VAL A 59 14.32 -7.93 14.08
CA VAL A 59 15.03 -9.21 13.95
C VAL A 59 15.68 -9.34 12.58
N ALA A 60 16.89 -9.92 12.57
CA ALA A 60 17.57 -10.26 11.33
C ALA A 60 16.81 -11.39 10.63
N ALA A 61 16.49 -11.21 9.35
CA ALA A 61 15.83 -12.23 8.54
C ALA A 61 16.37 -12.16 7.12
N ASP A 62 16.80 -13.31 6.60
CA ASP A 62 17.08 -13.52 5.19
C ASP A 62 15.94 -14.34 4.59
N LEU A 63 15.11 -13.68 3.77
CA LEU A 63 13.96 -14.33 3.14
C LEU A 63 14.36 -15.32 2.02
N SER A 64 15.63 -15.31 1.61
CA SER A 64 16.22 -16.26 0.67
C SER A 64 17.06 -17.36 1.35
N GLY A 65 17.20 -17.29 2.67
CA GLY A 65 17.90 -18.27 3.48
C GLY A 65 17.09 -19.55 3.72
N PRO A 66 17.60 -20.44 4.60
CA PRO A 66 16.91 -21.67 4.97
C PRO A 66 15.52 -21.41 5.57
N GLU A 67 14.52 -22.19 5.15
CA GLU A 67 13.13 -22.04 5.61
C GLU A 67 13.02 -22.21 7.13
N GLU A 68 13.79 -23.12 7.72
CA GLU A 68 13.76 -23.45 9.14
C GLU A 68 14.09 -22.23 10.03
N GLU A 69 14.96 -21.34 9.56
CA GLU A 69 15.29 -20.11 10.28
C GLU A 69 14.11 -19.13 10.27
N LEU A 70 13.39 -19.02 9.15
CA LEU A 70 12.15 -18.24 9.08
C LEU A 70 11.05 -18.86 9.96
N VAL A 71 10.91 -20.19 9.96
CA VAL A 71 9.95 -20.89 10.82
C VAL A 71 10.20 -20.59 12.30
N LYS A 72 11.46 -20.62 12.74
CA LYS A 72 11.83 -20.26 14.12
C LYS A 72 11.43 -18.82 14.46
N LEU A 73 11.66 -17.88 13.54
CA LEU A 73 11.30 -16.47 13.73
C LEU A 73 9.78 -16.24 13.76
N LEU A 74 9.01 -17.07 13.04
CA LEU A 74 7.56 -16.98 12.92
C LEU A 74 6.80 -17.81 13.96
N SER A 75 7.50 -18.61 14.77
CA SER A 75 6.88 -19.40 15.83
C SER A 75 6.17 -18.50 16.84
N GLY A 76 4.87 -18.76 17.06
CA GLY A 76 4.02 -17.97 17.95
C GLY A 76 3.60 -16.60 17.40
N ILE A 77 3.79 -16.33 16.09
CA ILE A 77 3.24 -15.16 15.40
C ILE A 77 1.82 -15.47 14.91
N ASP A 78 0.88 -14.56 15.16
CA ASP A 78 -0.52 -14.71 14.74
C ASP A 78 -0.72 -14.26 13.29
N VAL A 79 -0.07 -13.14 12.91
CA VAL A 79 -0.22 -12.51 11.59
C VAL A 79 1.14 -12.21 10.97
N VAL A 80 1.33 -12.60 9.72
CA VAL A 80 2.50 -12.21 8.92
C VAL A 80 2.07 -11.24 7.82
N ILE A 81 2.73 -10.09 7.72
CA ILE A 81 2.47 -9.06 6.71
C ILE A 81 3.69 -8.92 5.81
N SER A 82 3.47 -8.95 4.50
CA SER A 82 4.49 -8.59 3.52
C SER A 82 4.23 -7.20 2.96
N ALA A 83 5.17 -6.27 3.18
CA ALA A 83 5.22 -4.94 2.58
C ALA A 83 6.47 -4.77 1.71
N LEU A 84 6.87 -5.84 1.01
CA LEU A 84 8.05 -5.87 0.15
C LEU A 84 7.85 -5.04 -1.12
N ASP A 85 8.94 -4.52 -1.67
CA ASP A 85 8.90 -3.82 -2.95
C ASP A 85 8.80 -4.82 -4.14
N PRO A 86 8.42 -4.35 -5.34
CA PRO A 86 8.26 -5.21 -6.52
C PRO A 86 9.46 -6.09 -6.87
N SER A 87 10.69 -5.65 -6.58
CA SER A 87 11.89 -6.45 -6.88
C SER A 87 12.04 -7.67 -5.98
N ALA A 88 11.40 -7.66 -4.80
CA ALA A 88 11.45 -8.72 -3.80
C ALA A 88 10.16 -9.55 -3.72
N PHE A 89 9.24 -9.42 -4.67
CA PHE A 89 7.97 -10.17 -4.65
C PHE A 89 8.15 -11.69 -4.61
N ALA A 90 9.17 -12.24 -5.27
CA ALA A 90 9.46 -13.66 -5.23
C ALA A 90 9.76 -14.17 -3.81
N ALA A 91 10.31 -13.33 -2.94
CA ALA A 91 10.62 -13.68 -1.54
C ALA A 91 9.36 -13.87 -0.68
N GLN A 92 8.17 -13.52 -1.16
CA GLN A 92 6.91 -13.81 -0.46
C GLN A 92 6.59 -15.30 -0.44
N ILE A 93 7.08 -16.07 -1.41
CA ILE A 93 6.86 -17.52 -1.50
C ILE A 93 7.52 -18.27 -0.34
N PRO A 94 8.85 -18.18 -0.12
CA PRO A 94 9.49 -18.81 1.04
C PRO A 94 8.96 -18.27 2.37
N LEU A 95 8.63 -16.97 2.45
CA LEU A 95 8.00 -16.40 3.65
C LEU A 95 6.61 -17.02 3.93
N ALA A 96 5.81 -17.28 2.89
CA ALA A 96 4.51 -17.94 3.03
C ALA A 96 4.64 -19.41 3.44
N ASN A 97 5.64 -20.14 2.92
CA ASN A 97 5.93 -21.51 3.36
C ASN A 97 6.31 -21.54 4.84
N ALA A 98 7.25 -20.69 5.25
CA ALA A 98 7.64 -20.59 6.65
C ALA A 98 6.46 -20.22 7.56
N ALA A 99 5.61 -19.28 7.13
CA ALA A 99 4.39 -18.91 7.87
C ALA A 99 3.43 -20.10 8.02
N LYS A 100 3.25 -20.89 6.96
CA LYS A 100 2.43 -22.10 6.98
C LYS A 100 3.00 -23.14 7.94
N SER A 101 4.30 -23.42 7.83
CA SER A 101 5.03 -24.37 8.68
C SER A 101 5.02 -23.95 10.16
N ALA A 102 5.07 -22.64 10.44
CA ALA A 102 5.00 -22.09 11.80
C ALA A 102 3.56 -22.02 12.38
N GLY A 103 2.52 -22.33 11.59
CA GLY A 103 1.13 -22.30 12.06
C GLY A 103 0.53 -20.90 12.16
N VAL A 104 1.01 -19.94 11.37
CA VAL A 104 0.48 -18.56 11.34
C VAL A 104 -1.01 -18.56 10.98
N SER A 105 -1.80 -17.80 11.74
CA SER A 105 -3.26 -17.76 11.59
C SER A 105 -3.75 -16.88 10.44
N ARG A 106 -2.94 -15.92 9.98
CA ARG A 106 -3.24 -15.07 8.82
C ARG A 106 -1.98 -14.55 8.13
N PHE A 107 -1.93 -14.68 6.81
CA PHE A 107 -0.91 -14.06 5.96
C PHE A 107 -1.51 -12.92 5.13
N VAL A 108 -0.88 -11.75 5.18
CA VAL A 108 -1.25 -10.59 4.37
C VAL A 108 -0.17 -10.39 3.29
N PRO A 109 -0.39 -10.82 2.04
CA PRO A 109 0.57 -10.62 0.98
C PRO A 109 0.70 -9.15 0.62
N CYS A 110 1.82 -8.78 -0.02
CA CYS A 110 2.02 -7.44 -0.56
C CYS A 110 1.11 -7.22 -1.76
N SER A 111 -0.12 -6.77 -1.51
CA SER A 111 -0.99 -6.18 -2.53
C SER A 111 -0.92 -4.65 -2.44
N PHE A 112 -1.58 -4.03 -1.47
CA PHE A 112 -1.54 -2.59 -1.16
C PHE A 112 -1.52 -1.69 -2.40
N ALA A 113 -2.35 -2.03 -3.38
CA ALA A 113 -2.41 -1.38 -4.69
C ALA A 113 -3.83 -0.91 -5.00
N THR A 114 -4.05 -0.46 -6.23
CA THR A 114 -5.39 -0.29 -6.78
C THR A 114 -6.07 -1.63 -7.00
N VAL A 115 -7.39 -1.66 -6.88
CA VAL A 115 -8.19 -2.77 -7.39
C VAL A 115 -8.00 -2.84 -8.91
N ALA A 116 -7.82 -4.05 -9.41
CA ALA A 116 -7.61 -4.33 -10.83
C ALA A 116 -8.03 -5.77 -11.16
N PRO A 117 -8.34 -6.07 -12.43
CA PRO A 117 -8.52 -7.45 -12.88
C PRO A 117 -7.26 -8.28 -12.61
N PRO A 118 -7.40 -9.59 -12.35
CA PRO A 118 -6.27 -10.41 -11.95
C PRO A 118 -5.21 -10.58 -13.04
N LYS A 119 -5.61 -10.59 -14.32
CA LYS A 119 -4.71 -10.69 -15.48
C LYS A 119 -5.14 -9.81 -16.65
N GLY A 120 -4.21 -9.52 -17.56
CA GLY A 120 -4.43 -8.91 -18.86
C GLY A 120 -4.43 -7.39 -18.89
N VAL A 121 -4.27 -6.72 -17.74
CA VAL A 121 -4.33 -5.24 -17.64
C VAL A 121 -3.07 -4.64 -17.03
N MET A 122 -2.54 -5.26 -15.97
CA MET A 122 -1.41 -4.71 -15.22
C MET A 122 -0.42 -5.82 -14.89
N GLN A 123 0.80 -5.72 -15.41
CA GLN A 123 1.84 -6.71 -15.14
C GLN A 123 2.14 -6.81 -13.64
N LEU A 124 2.19 -5.67 -12.95
CA LEU A 124 2.44 -5.64 -11.51
C LEU A 124 1.31 -6.31 -10.71
N ARG A 125 0.07 -6.28 -11.21
CA ARG A 125 -1.06 -6.98 -10.60
C ARG A 125 -0.92 -8.48 -10.78
N GLU A 126 -0.57 -8.93 -11.99
CA GLU A 126 -0.38 -10.35 -12.29
C GLU A 126 0.65 -10.99 -11.37
N MET A 127 1.78 -10.31 -11.15
CA MET A 127 2.80 -10.78 -10.21
C MET A 127 2.27 -10.97 -8.77
N LYS A 128 1.34 -10.11 -8.33
CA LYS A 128 0.70 -10.21 -7.00
C LYS A 128 -0.31 -11.37 -6.95
N GLU A 129 -1.06 -11.56 -8.03
CA GLU A 129 -2.04 -12.65 -8.15
C GLU A 129 -1.36 -14.02 -8.20
N ASP A 130 -0.19 -14.15 -8.83
CA ASP A 130 0.57 -15.40 -8.82
C ASP A 130 0.98 -15.81 -7.38
N ILE A 131 1.32 -14.83 -6.53
CA ILE A 131 1.61 -15.05 -5.11
C ILE A 131 0.34 -15.41 -4.33
N MET A 132 -0.76 -14.71 -4.58
CA MET A 132 -2.05 -15.02 -3.96
C MET A 132 -2.50 -16.45 -4.33
N ASN A 133 -2.33 -16.87 -5.57
CA ASN A 133 -2.63 -18.22 -6.03
C ASN A 133 -1.76 -19.26 -5.31
N TYR A 134 -0.47 -18.95 -5.09
CA TYR A 134 0.41 -19.82 -4.30
C TYR A 134 -0.04 -19.96 -2.85
N ILE A 135 -0.38 -18.84 -2.17
CA ILE A 135 -0.88 -18.84 -0.78
C ILE A 135 -2.13 -19.71 -0.66
N LYS A 136 -3.07 -19.61 -1.61
CA LYS A 136 -4.27 -20.46 -1.67
C LYS A 136 -3.90 -21.93 -1.87
N LYS A 137 -2.95 -22.22 -2.78
CA LYS A 137 -2.48 -23.59 -3.09
C LYS A 137 -1.93 -24.31 -1.85
N ILE A 138 -1.22 -23.61 -0.97
CA ILE A 138 -0.64 -24.19 0.26
C ILE A 138 -1.62 -24.17 1.45
N TYR A 139 -2.88 -23.77 1.25
CA TYR A 139 -3.89 -23.65 2.30
C TYR A 139 -3.43 -22.77 3.47
N LEU A 140 -2.74 -21.68 3.19
CA LEU A 140 -2.37 -20.69 4.20
C LEU A 140 -3.51 -19.66 4.33
N PRO A 141 -4.08 -19.46 5.54
CA PRO A 141 -5.14 -18.48 5.70
C PRO A 141 -4.63 -17.07 5.38
N TYR A 142 -5.45 -16.25 4.74
CA TYR A 142 -4.98 -15.00 4.17
C TYR A 142 -5.95 -13.83 4.32
N THR A 143 -5.45 -12.62 4.13
CA THR A 143 -6.28 -11.45 3.79
C THR A 143 -5.51 -10.60 2.79
N MET A 144 -6.06 -10.41 1.60
CA MET A 144 -5.46 -9.54 0.59
C MET A 144 -6.09 -8.16 0.68
N ILE A 145 -5.26 -7.12 0.82
CA ILE A 145 -5.71 -5.76 1.07
C ILE A 145 -5.25 -4.87 -0.08
N ASP A 146 -6.19 -4.29 -0.80
CA ASP A 146 -5.95 -3.20 -1.72
C ASP A 146 -6.37 -1.89 -1.08
N VAL A 147 -5.58 -0.84 -1.35
CA VAL A 147 -5.71 0.47 -0.69
C VAL A 147 -5.98 1.59 -1.69
N GLY A 148 -6.25 1.26 -2.94
CA GLY A 148 -6.44 2.26 -3.98
C GLY A 148 -5.14 2.96 -4.32
N TRP A 149 -5.25 4.23 -4.72
CA TRP A 149 -4.11 5.04 -5.11
C TRP A 149 -3.81 6.14 -4.11
N TRP A 150 -2.55 6.53 -4.02
CA TRP A 150 -2.13 7.39 -2.92
C TRP A 150 -2.36 8.85 -3.22
N PHE A 151 -2.77 9.61 -2.20
CA PHE A 151 -2.79 11.07 -2.24
C PHE A 151 -1.41 11.64 -2.60
N GLN A 152 -0.35 11.03 -2.06
CA GLN A 152 1.05 11.40 -2.29
C GLN A 152 1.51 11.24 -3.75
N LEU A 153 0.79 10.43 -4.55
CA LEU A 153 1.05 10.21 -5.98
C LEU A 153 0.05 10.96 -6.87
N SER A 154 -0.76 11.84 -6.28
CA SER A 154 -1.85 12.57 -6.94
C SER A 154 -1.65 14.08 -6.89
N ILE A 155 -0.40 14.55 -6.90
CA ILE A 155 -0.05 15.98 -6.82
C ILE A 155 0.32 16.50 -8.21
N PRO A 156 -0.54 17.32 -8.84
CA PRO A 156 -0.17 18.06 -10.04
C PRO A 156 0.87 19.15 -9.76
N THR A 157 1.63 19.53 -10.80
CA THR A 157 2.41 20.76 -10.77
C THR A 157 1.52 21.98 -10.95
N ILE A 158 1.89 23.07 -10.29
CA ILE A 158 1.26 24.39 -10.44
C ILE A 158 2.33 25.44 -10.81
N PRO A 159 1.96 26.56 -11.47
CA PRO A 159 2.90 27.56 -11.98
C PRO A 159 3.92 28.08 -10.96
N SER A 160 3.51 28.30 -9.71
CA SER A 160 4.38 28.77 -8.63
C SER A 160 5.44 27.74 -8.18
N GLY A 161 5.30 26.48 -8.57
CA GLY A 161 6.17 25.39 -8.15
C GLY A 161 6.03 25.01 -6.67
N ARG A 162 5.04 25.54 -5.93
CA ARG A 162 4.86 25.27 -4.49
C ARG A 162 4.59 23.80 -4.16
N THR A 163 4.18 22.99 -5.13
CA THR A 163 3.97 21.55 -4.96
C THR A 163 5.22 20.71 -5.21
N SER A 164 6.24 21.26 -5.88
CA SER A 164 7.39 20.51 -6.41
C SER A 164 8.20 19.76 -5.35
N TYR A 165 8.28 20.28 -4.12
CA TYR A 165 9.05 19.65 -3.05
C TYR A 165 8.40 18.33 -2.56
N ALA A 166 7.07 18.23 -2.65
CA ALA A 166 6.29 17.06 -2.24
C ALA A 166 6.06 16.08 -3.41
N THR A 167 6.18 16.55 -4.65
CA THR A 167 5.93 15.76 -5.86
C THR A 167 7.08 14.81 -6.19
N ILE A 168 6.75 13.53 -6.41
CA ILE A 168 7.70 12.54 -6.96
C ILE A 168 7.62 12.49 -8.48
N MET A 169 6.39 12.48 -8.98
CA MET A 169 6.07 12.50 -10.39
C MET A 169 4.84 13.41 -10.55
N PRO A 170 4.90 14.40 -11.44
CA PRO A 170 3.76 15.28 -11.71
C PRO A 170 2.51 14.49 -12.11
N ALA A 171 1.40 14.71 -11.42
CA ALA A 171 0.11 14.07 -11.72
C ALA A 171 -0.71 14.84 -12.78
N ASN A 172 -0.07 15.59 -13.67
CA ASN A 172 -0.73 16.44 -14.68
C ASN A 172 -1.40 15.66 -15.82
N MET A 173 -0.97 14.41 -16.04
CA MET A 173 -1.51 13.55 -17.08
C MET A 173 -2.87 13.00 -16.67
N VAL A 174 -3.89 13.27 -17.47
CA VAL A 174 -5.29 12.91 -17.22
C VAL A 174 -5.72 11.80 -18.17
N ALA A 175 -6.21 10.67 -17.64
CA ALA A 175 -6.72 9.59 -18.46
C ALA A 175 -8.07 9.95 -19.08
N GLY A 176 -8.23 9.75 -20.38
CA GLY A 176 -9.51 9.92 -21.07
C GLY A 176 -9.99 11.36 -20.96
N ASP A 177 -11.17 11.57 -20.38
CA ASP A 177 -11.73 12.89 -20.07
C ASP A 177 -11.52 13.32 -18.60
N GLY A 178 -10.86 12.47 -17.80
CA GLY A 178 -10.57 12.72 -16.39
C GLY A 178 -11.74 12.54 -15.43
N THR A 179 -12.88 12.01 -15.89
CA THR A 179 -14.10 11.91 -15.08
C THR A 179 -14.26 10.58 -14.36
N THR A 180 -13.50 9.54 -14.74
CA THR A 180 -13.55 8.21 -14.13
C THR A 180 -13.23 8.25 -12.63
N PRO A 181 -14.13 7.79 -11.75
CA PRO A 181 -13.91 7.78 -10.31
C PRO A 181 -12.85 6.74 -9.90
N SER A 182 -12.15 7.01 -8.80
CA SER A 182 -11.14 6.10 -8.30
C SER A 182 -10.97 6.17 -6.79
N GLY A 183 -10.84 5.02 -6.13
CA GLY A 183 -10.51 4.94 -4.71
C GLY A 183 -9.10 5.45 -4.42
N LEU A 184 -9.02 6.35 -3.46
CA LEU A 184 -7.82 7.06 -3.06
C LEU A 184 -7.63 6.95 -1.54
N THR A 185 -6.38 6.91 -1.11
CA THR A 185 -6.00 6.75 0.30
C THR A 185 -4.78 7.60 0.61
N ASP A 186 -4.76 8.21 1.78
CA ASP A 186 -3.53 8.77 2.33
C ASP A 186 -2.60 7.62 2.72
N VAL A 187 -1.34 7.62 2.28
CA VAL A 187 -0.40 6.57 2.68
C VAL A 187 -0.34 6.40 4.20
N ARG A 188 -0.56 7.46 4.99
CA ARG A 188 -0.58 7.46 6.46
C ARG A 188 -1.73 6.62 7.05
N ASP A 189 -2.76 6.35 6.27
CA ASP A 189 -3.99 5.68 6.69
C ASP A 189 -3.97 4.18 6.39
N VAL A 190 -3.10 3.77 5.46
CA VAL A 190 -2.91 2.36 5.09
C VAL A 190 -2.71 1.50 6.35
N GLY A 191 -1.85 1.91 7.28
CA GLY A 191 -1.64 1.16 8.51
C GLY A 191 -2.83 1.12 9.44
N ARG A 192 -3.62 2.20 9.51
CA ARG A 192 -4.84 2.24 10.33
C ARG A 192 -5.90 1.28 9.77
N TRP A 193 -6.04 1.24 8.44
CA TRP A 193 -6.88 0.26 7.77
C TRP A 193 -6.40 -1.17 8.03
N VAL A 194 -5.11 -1.44 7.84
CA VAL A 194 -4.51 -2.76 8.07
C VAL A 194 -4.73 -3.23 9.50
N ALA A 195 -4.47 -2.38 10.50
CA ALA A 195 -4.69 -2.70 11.91
C ALA A 195 -6.13 -3.15 12.20
N ARG A 196 -7.14 -2.46 11.63
CA ARG A 196 -8.54 -2.87 11.76
C ARG A 196 -8.85 -4.18 11.03
N ILE A 197 -8.34 -4.31 9.82
CA ILE A 197 -8.62 -5.45 8.93
C ILE A 197 -8.05 -6.75 9.49
N ILE A 198 -6.79 -6.78 9.92
CA ILE A 198 -6.14 -8.01 10.37
C ILE A 198 -6.65 -8.51 11.73
N ALA A 199 -7.26 -7.63 12.51
CA ALA A 199 -7.89 -7.95 13.78
C ALA A 199 -9.29 -8.55 13.62
N ASP A 200 -9.91 -8.39 12.45
CA ASP A 200 -11.31 -8.73 12.24
C ASP A 200 -11.45 -10.15 11.65
N PRO A 201 -12.13 -11.08 12.34
CA PRO A 201 -12.34 -12.42 11.81
C PRO A 201 -13.14 -12.44 10.50
N ARG A 202 -13.97 -11.42 10.22
CA ARG A 202 -14.77 -11.31 8.98
C ARG A 202 -13.91 -11.18 7.72
N THR A 203 -12.64 -10.78 7.87
CA THR A 203 -11.70 -10.56 6.75
C THR A 203 -10.80 -11.78 6.47
N LEU A 204 -10.92 -12.86 7.26
CA LEU A 204 -10.17 -14.08 7.04
C LEU A 204 -10.58 -14.75 5.72
N ASN A 205 -9.59 -15.07 4.89
CA ASN A 205 -9.72 -15.60 3.54
C ASN A 205 -10.54 -14.69 2.61
N LYS A 206 -10.39 -13.36 2.76
CA LYS A 206 -11.09 -12.35 1.96
C LYS A 206 -10.13 -11.40 1.26
N LEU A 207 -10.67 -10.79 0.21
CA LEU A 207 -10.12 -9.59 -0.41
C LEU A 207 -10.81 -8.40 0.25
N VAL A 208 -10.06 -7.36 0.61
CA VAL A 208 -10.59 -6.15 1.25
C VAL A 208 -10.10 -4.93 0.49
N PHE A 209 -11.04 -4.06 0.12
CA PHE A 209 -10.72 -2.78 -0.47
C PHE A 209 -10.89 -1.69 0.59
N ALA A 210 -9.78 -1.08 0.98
CA ALA A 210 -9.73 0.06 1.87
C ALA A 210 -9.45 1.33 1.09
N PHE A 211 -10.20 2.39 1.36
CA PHE A 211 -9.99 3.69 0.75
C PHE A 211 -10.57 4.80 1.62
N ASP A 212 -9.97 5.98 1.54
CA ASP A 212 -10.42 7.16 2.29
C ASP A 212 -11.47 7.94 1.47
N GLU A 213 -11.20 8.16 0.18
CA GLU A 213 -12.05 8.94 -0.72
C GLU A 213 -12.19 8.26 -2.09
N VAL A 214 -13.23 8.65 -2.85
CA VAL A 214 -13.41 8.27 -4.25
C VAL A 214 -13.54 9.55 -5.05
N LEU A 215 -12.55 9.83 -5.89
CA LEU A 215 -12.49 11.05 -6.69
C LEU A 215 -11.99 10.73 -8.10
N SER A 216 -12.42 11.52 -9.08
CA SER A 216 -11.87 11.53 -10.43
C SER A 216 -10.60 12.40 -10.51
N GLN A 217 -9.84 12.27 -11.60
CA GLN A 217 -8.65 13.11 -11.81
C GLN A 217 -9.02 14.60 -11.93
N ASN A 218 -10.14 14.92 -12.58
CA ASN A 218 -10.61 16.31 -12.66
C ASN A 218 -10.94 16.86 -11.26
N GLN A 219 -11.61 16.09 -10.41
CA GLN A 219 -11.92 16.51 -9.04
C GLN A 219 -10.66 16.73 -8.19
N VAL A 220 -9.64 15.88 -8.37
CA VAL A 220 -8.31 16.06 -7.74
C VAL A 220 -7.69 17.39 -8.18
N HIS A 221 -7.69 17.69 -9.47
CA HIS A 221 -7.08 18.90 -10.01
C HIS A 221 -7.86 20.15 -9.58
N GLU A 222 -9.19 20.15 -9.73
CA GLU A 222 -10.07 21.24 -9.31
C GLU A 222 -9.92 21.58 -7.83
N LEU A 223 -9.75 20.55 -6.98
CA LEU A 223 -9.50 20.76 -5.55
C LEU A 223 -8.17 21.48 -5.32
N LEU A 224 -7.10 21.09 -6.02
CA LEU A 224 -5.81 21.77 -5.90
C LEU A 224 -5.91 23.21 -6.40
N GLU A 225 -6.51 23.45 -7.57
CA GLU A 225 -6.69 24.78 -8.16
C GLU A 225 -7.46 25.71 -7.22
N LYS A 226 -8.54 25.20 -6.61
CA LYS A 226 -9.33 25.95 -5.62
C LYS A 226 -8.52 26.33 -4.38
N LEU A 227 -7.60 25.46 -3.94
CA LEU A 227 -6.78 25.70 -2.74
C LEU A 227 -5.54 26.55 -3.02
N SER A 228 -4.95 26.43 -4.21
CA SER A 228 -3.76 27.19 -4.64
C SER A 228 -4.11 28.58 -5.17
N GLY A 229 -5.27 28.73 -5.80
CA GLY A 229 -5.63 29.90 -6.61
C GLY A 229 -4.94 29.90 -7.98
N GLU A 230 -4.41 28.75 -8.43
CA GLU A 230 -3.61 28.62 -9.64
C GLU A 230 -4.15 27.49 -10.52
N GLU A 231 -4.21 27.71 -11.83
CA GLU A 231 -4.64 26.69 -12.79
C GLU A 231 -3.58 25.59 -12.98
N VAL A 232 -4.05 24.35 -13.07
CA VAL A 232 -3.21 23.17 -13.34
C VAL A 232 -3.24 22.89 -14.83
N GLU A 233 -2.06 22.85 -15.46
CA GLU A 233 -1.93 22.35 -16.83
C GLU A 233 -2.29 20.84 -16.88
N ARG A 234 -3.32 20.49 -17.67
CA ARG A 234 -3.81 19.12 -17.84
C ARG A 234 -3.38 18.57 -19.19
N GLN A 235 -2.82 17.36 -19.18
CA GLN A 235 -2.41 16.65 -20.40
C GLN A 235 -3.28 15.41 -20.57
N TYR A 236 -4.34 15.51 -21.36
CA TYR A 236 -5.28 14.41 -21.59
C TYR A 236 -4.67 13.33 -22.49
N ALA A 237 -4.64 12.09 -21.99
CA ALA A 237 -4.12 10.92 -22.68
C ALA A 237 -5.24 9.91 -22.91
N ILE A 238 -5.54 9.65 -24.19
CA ILE A 238 -6.55 8.66 -24.60
C ILE A 238 -5.98 7.23 -24.57
N LYS A 239 -4.64 7.09 -24.70
CA LYS A 239 -3.95 5.79 -24.63
C LYS A 239 -2.65 5.92 -23.84
N ALA A 240 -2.39 4.92 -23.01
CA ALA A 240 -1.10 4.71 -22.38
C ALA A 240 -0.04 4.36 -23.45
N SER A 241 1.13 5.00 -23.45
CA SER A 241 2.22 4.59 -24.36
C SER A 241 2.91 3.33 -23.84
N ASP A 242 2.89 2.26 -24.62
CA ASP A 242 3.51 0.97 -24.30
C ASP A 242 5.02 0.97 -24.61
N ASN A 243 5.81 1.85 -23.99
CA ASN A 243 7.28 1.77 -24.16
C ASN A 243 7.85 0.71 -23.18
N PRO A 244 8.30 -0.46 -23.65
CA PRO A 244 8.64 -1.59 -22.79
C PRO A 244 10.02 -1.47 -22.13
N ARG A 245 10.83 -0.45 -22.45
CA ARG A 245 12.22 -0.38 -21.97
C ARG A 245 12.35 0.02 -20.49
N ASP A 246 11.38 0.75 -19.95
CA ASP A 246 11.35 1.17 -18.55
C ASP A 246 10.12 0.58 -17.84
N ARG A 247 10.35 -0.43 -17.00
CA ARG A 247 9.29 -1.12 -16.25
C ARG A 247 8.49 -0.20 -15.34
N TYR A 248 9.11 0.82 -14.75
CA TYR A 248 8.39 1.75 -13.86
C TYR A 248 7.46 2.66 -14.66
N LYS A 249 7.91 3.16 -15.82
CA LYS A 249 7.04 3.91 -16.73
C LYS A 249 5.89 3.04 -17.23
N LEU A 250 6.18 1.81 -17.66
CA LEU A 250 5.15 0.87 -18.09
C LEU A 250 4.08 0.65 -17.00
N TRP A 251 4.50 0.34 -15.77
CA TRP A 251 3.56 0.15 -14.66
C TRP A 251 2.74 1.41 -14.37
N ASN A 252 3.36 2.58 -14.44
CA ASN A 252 2.65 3.84 -14.25
C ASN A 252 1.55 4.05 -15.31
N MET A 253 1.88 3.80 -16.58
CA MET A 253 0.92 3.88 -17.67
C MET A 253 -0.19 2.84 -17.54
N GLN A 254 0.12 1.62 -17.08
CA GLN A 254 -0.85 0.58 -16.79
C GLN A 254 -1.78 0.95 -15.63
N TYR A 255 -1.25 1.58 -14.56
CA TYR A 255 -2.07 2.14 -13.48
C TYR A 255 -3.02 3.21 -14.01
N LEU A 256 -2.52 4.16 -14.81
CA LEU A 256 -3.33 5.21 -15.41
C LEU A 256 -4.46 4.65 -16.28
N HIS A 257 -4.14 3.67 -17.13
CA HIS A 257 -5.11 2.99 -17.98
C HIS A 257 -6.17 2.23 -17.15
N SER A 258 -5.74 1.42 -16.20
CA SER A 258 -6.61 0.63 -15.32
C SER A 258 -7.58 1.51 -14.52
N ARG A 259 -7.04 2.51 -13.80
CA ARG A 259 -7.84 3.35 -12.89
C ARG A 259 -8.64 4.42 -13.61
N GLY A 260 -8.12 4.97 -14.72
CA GLY A 260 -8.60 6.20 -15.32
C GLY A 260 -9.33 6.02 -16.65
N ILE A 261 -8.99 5.00 -17.43
CA ILE A 261 -9.71 4.66 -18.67
C ILE A 261 -10.75 3.57 -18.41
N ARG A 262 -10.35 2.48 -17.74
CA ARG A 262 -11.20 1.31 -17.53
C ARG A 262 -12.12 1.44 -16.31
N GLY A 263 -11.73 2.24 -15.32
CA GLY A 263 -12.49 2.40 -14.08
C GLY A 263 -12.39 1.19 -13.13
N ASP A 264 -11.28 0.43 -13.21
CA ASP A 264 -11.12 -0.79 -12.43
C ASP A 264 -10.94 -0.52 -10.91
N ASN A 265 -10.54 0.69 -10.51
CA ASN A 265 -10.25 1.00 -9.11
C ASN A 265 -11.43 1.70 -8.39
N THR A 266 -12.63 1.13 -8.51
CA THR A 266 -13.87 1.68 -7.93
C THR A 266 -14.45 0.74 -6.86
N PRO A 267 -15.20 1.24 -5.86
CA PRO A 267 -15.89 0.38 -4.90
C PRO A 267 -16.86 -0.60 -5.57
N GLU A 268 -17.53 -0.16 -6.64
CA GLU A 268 -18.47 -0.98 -7.41
C GLU A 268 -17.75 -2.15 -8.09
N TYR A 269 -16.63 -1.89 -8.76
CA TYR A 269 -15.86 -2.95 -9.41
C TYR A 269 -15.18 -3.88 -8.40
N ALA A 270 -14.68 -3.33 -7.28
CA ALA A 270 -14.14 -4.13 -6.18
C ALA A 270 -15.19 -5.11 -5.65
N LYS A 271 -16.43 -4.64 -5.43
CA LYS A 271 -17.54 -5.48 -5.00
C LYS A 271 -17.86 -6.58 -6.02
N TYR A 272 -17.84 -6.26 -7.31
CA TYR A 272 -17.99 -7.24 -8.39
C TYR A 272 -16.92 -8.36 -8.32
N LEU A 273 -15.67 -8.01 -8.02
CA LEU A 273 -14.58 -8.98 -7.83
C LEU A 273 -14.62 -9.73 -6.48
N GLY A 274 -15.63 -9.47 -5.64
CA GLY A 274 -15.80 -10.14 -4.35
C GLY A 274 -15.02 -9.52 -3.18
N TYR A 275 -14.59 -8.26 -3.31
CA TYR A 275 -13.96 -7.53 -2.20
C TYR A 275 -15.00 -7.16 -1.15
N LEU A 276 -14.59 -7.22 0.11
CA LEU A 276 -15.27 -6.52 1.18
C LEU A 276 -14.87 -5.04 1.17
N SER A 277 -15.83 -4.15 1.40
CA SER A 277 -15.55 -2.73 1.59
C SER A 277 -15.11 -2.47 3.04
N ALA A 278 -13.89 -1.98 3.24
CA ALA A 278 -13.42 -1.63 4.59
C ALA A 278 -14.27 -0.50 5.20
N ARG A 279 -14.80 0.42 4.37
CA ARG A 279 -15.69 1.50 4.84
C ARG A 279 -17.04 0.98 5.34
N GLU A 280 -17.56 -0.08 4.74
CA GLU A 280 -18.80 -0.74 5.23
C GLU A 280 -18.52 -1.55 6.50
N LEU A 281 -17.35 -2.20 6.59
CA LEU A 281 -16.95 -2.97 7.77
C LEU A 281 -16.66 -2.09 8.99
N TYR A 282 -16.14 -0.89 8.76
CA TYR A 282 -15.65 0.05 9.78
C TYR A 282 -16.14 1.49 9.51
N PRO A 283 -17.45 1.76 9.61
CA PRO A 283 -18.01 3.09 9.32
C PRO A 283 -17.53 4.18 10.31
N ASP A 284 -16.98 3.78 11.46
CA ASP A 284 -16.38 4.66 12.46
C ASP A 284 -14.97 5.15 12.09
N MET A 285 -14.30 4.46 11.16
CA MET A 285 -12.94 4.78 10.74
C MET A 285 -12.96 6.04 9.88
N LYS A 286 -12.32 7.11 10.37
CA LYS A 286 -12.19 8.39 9.68
C LYS A 286 -10.79 8.53 9.13
N GLY A 287 -10.68 8.49 7.80
CA GLY A 287 -9.43 8.74 7.12
C GLY A 287 -9.09 10.23 7.01
N ASN A 288 -7.86 10.50 6.61
CA ASN A 288 -7.44 11.80 6.11
C ASN A 288 -8.16 12.11 4.79
N THR A 289 -8.34 13.39 4.50
CA THR A 289 -8.91 13.85 3.24
C THR A 289 -7.82 14.39 2.32
N LEU A 290 -8.03 14.29 1.01
CA LEU A 290 -7.16 14.87 0.00
C LEU A 290 -7.04 16.40 0.18
N LYS A 291 -8.12 17.05 0.66
CA LYS A 291 -8.10 18.48 1.02
C LYS A 291 -7.07 18.78 2.10
N GLN A 292 -7.05 18.00 3.19
CA GLN A 292 -6.07 18.17 4.26
C GLN A 292 -4.65 17.93 3.74
N TRP A 293 -4.46 16.89 2.92
CA TRP A 293 -3.18 16.63 2.28
C TRP A 293 -2.69 17.80 1.42
N PHE A 294 -3.52 18.35 0.53
CA PHE A 294 -3.14 19.50 -0.28
C PHE A 294 -2.90 20.76 0.54
N GLN A 295 -3.61 20.97 1.65
CA GLN A 295 -3.31 22.05 2.58
C GLN A 295 -1.93 21.89 3.24
N GLU A 296 -1.53 20.67 3.61
CA GLU A 296 -0.17 20.39 4.09
C GLU A 296 0.89 20.65 3.02
N VAL A 297 0.63 20.25 1.76
CA VAL A 297 1.53 20.51 0.63
C VAL A 297 1.68 22.02 0.41
N LEU A 298 0.58 22.75 0.29
CA LEU A 298 0.60 24.19 0.02
C LEU A 298 1.17 25.04 1.17
N SER A 299 1.26 24.48 2.38
CA SER A 299 1.87 25.11 3.56
C SER A 299 3.30 24.64 3.86
N ASN A 300 3.93 23.90 2.94
CA ASN A 300 5.30 23.37 3.09
C ASN A 300 5.49 22.43 4.30
N LYS A 301 4.44 21.70 4.69
CA LYS A 301 4.42 20.77 5.84
C LYS A 301 4.33 19.30 5.44
N ALA A 302 3.97 19.01 4.18
CA ALA A 302 3.92 17.64 3.67
C ALA A 302 5.32 16.99 3.64
N THR A 303 5.37 15.67 3.80
CA THR A 303 6.59 14.87 3.60
C THR A 303 6.48 14.09 2.30
N ARG A 304 7.46 14.23 1.41
CA ARG A 304 7.54 13.48 0.16
C ARG A 304 7.83 11.99 0.43
N VAL A 305 7.09 11.09 -0.22
CA VAL A 305 7.37 9.64 -0.13
C VAL A 305 8.58 9.25 -1.00
N TYR A 306 9.23 8.14 -0.68
CA TYR A 306 10.40 7.61 -1.40
C TYR A 306 11.64 8.52 -1.42
N MET A 307 11.77 9.50 -0.51
CA MET A 307 12.97 10.36 -0.43
C MET A 307 14.26 9.58 -0.17
N GLN A 308 14.20 8.40 0.45
CA GLN A 308 15.40 7.62 0.80
C GLN A 308 16.02 6.86 -0.39
N LYS A 309 15.36 6.80 -1.56
CA LYS A 309 15.92 6.11 -2.75
C LYS A 309 16.98 6.92 -3.50
N SER A 310 17.12 8.23 -3.24
CA SER A 310 18.01 9.10 -4.01
C SER A 310 19.48 9.09 -3.57
N THR A 311 19.85 8.33 -2.55
CA THR A 311 21.23 8.26 -2.02
C THR A 311 21.91 6.90 -2.18
N GLU A 312 21.31 5.95 -2.89
CA GLU A 312 21.87 4.60 -3.08
C GLU A 312 21.96 4.22 -4.58
N ALA A 313 22.53 5.13 -5.39
CA ALA A 313 22.99 4.86 -6.75
C ALA A 313 24.52 4.99 -6.83
#